data_AF-A0A656GFP0-F1
#
_entry.id   AF-A0A656GFP0-F1
#
_cell.length_a   1.000
_cell.length_b   1.000
_cell.length_c   1.000
_cell.angle_alpha   90.00
_cell.angle_beta   90.00
_cell.angle_gamma   90.00
#
_symmetry.space_group_name_H-M   'P 1'
#
loop_
_entity.id
_entity.type
_entity.pdbx_description
1 polymer ?
#
loop_
_entity_poly.entity_id
_entity_poly.type
_entity_poly.pdbx_seq_one_letter_code
_entity_poly.pdbx_strand_id
1 'polypeptide(L)' 'MLINATQPEELRVALVDGQRLYDLDIESGAREQKKANIYKGRITRIEPSLEAAFVDFGSERHGFLPLKEISREYFK' A
#
# COMPACT_ATOMS: atom_id res chain seq x y z
N MET A 1 -8.59 6.05 22.24
CA MET A 1 -7.53 6.15 21.22
C MET A 1 -6.67 7.36 21.54
N LEU A 2 -5.35 7.18 21.64
CA LEU A 2 -4.37 8.23 21.92
C LEU A 2 -3.36 8.28 20.77
N ILE A 3 -2.97 9.49 20.36
CA ILE A 3 -1.99 9.71 19.28
C ILE A 3 -0.86 10.58 19.83
N ASN A 4 0.38 10.13 19.68
CA ASN A 4 1.57 10.92 19.96
C ASN A 4 2.37 11.11 18.66
N ALA A 5 2.49 12.37 18.25
CA ALA A 5 3.19 12.81 17.05
C ALA A 5 4.23 13.91 17.36
N THR A 6 4.70 14.02 18.61
CA THR A 6 5.68 15.06 19.00
C THR A 6 7.06 14.79 18.41
N GLN A 7 7.41 13.52 18.20
CA GLN A 7 8.65 13.09 17.58
C GLN A 7 8.44 12.93 16.06
N PRO A 8 9.14 13.68 15.19
CA PRO A 8 8.99 13.55 13.74
C PRO A 8 9.46 12.19 13.20
N GLU A 9 10.33 11.50 13.93
CA GLU A 9 10.83 10.17 13.59
C GLU A 9 9.84 9.03 13.89
N GLU A 10 8.85 9.26 14.76
CA GLU A 10 8.01 8.22 15.32
C GLU A 10 6.60 8.71 15.64
N LEU A 11 5.61 8.13 14.98
CA LEU A 11 4.19 8.30 15.29
C LEU A 11 3.71 7.11 16.11
N ARG A 12 3.06 7.36 17.25
CA ARG A 12 2.51 6.30 18.10
C ARG A 12 1.00 6.43 18.20
N VAL A 13 0.28 5.35 17.95
CA VAL A 13 -1.17 5.27 18.08
C VAL A 13 -1.52 4.15 19.06
N ALA A 14 -2.22 4.49 20.14
CA ALA A 14 -2.61 3.54 21.17
C ALA A 14 -4.14 3.43 21.29
N LEU A 15 -4.64 2.20 21.35
CA LEU A 15 -6.01 1.90 21.77
C LEU A 15 -5.99 1.53 23.25
N VAL A 16 -6.78 2.26 24.03
CA VAL A 16 -6.83 2.16 25.50
C VAL A 16 -8.28 2.14 25.95
N ASP A 17 -8.54 1.31 26.95
CA ASP A 17 -9.79 1.24 27.71
C ASP A 17 -9.50 1.67 29.14
N GLY A 18 -9.96 2.87 29.51
CA GLY A 18 -9.52 3.54 30.75
C GLY A 18 -8.00 3.74 30.77
N GLN A 19 -7.31 3.00 31.64
CA GLN A 19 -5.84 3.01 31.78
C GLN A 19 -5.17 1.73 31.25
N ARG A 20 -5.95 0.81 30.68
CA ARG A 20 -5.42 -0.46 30.14
C ARG A 20 -5.16 -0.34 28.65
N LEU A 21 -3.91 -0.53 28.25
CA LEU A 21 -3.50 -0.60 26.85
C LEU A 21 -4.00 -1.90 26.22
N TYR A 22 -4.68 -1.78 25.08
CA TYR A 22 -5.14 -2.92 24.27
C TYR A 22 -4.27 -3.13 23.05
N ASP A 23 -3.96 -2.06 22.33
CA ASP A 23 -3.19 -2.10 21.10
C ASP A 23 -2.28 -0.88 20.99
N LEU A 24 -1.13 -1.06 20.37
CA LEU A 24 -0.12 -0.02 20.17
C LEU A 24 0.52 -0.22 18.80
N ASP A 25 0.30 0.74 17.92
CA ASP A 25 0.99 0.83 16.65
C ASP A 25 2.03 1.96 16.68
N ILE A 26 3.19 1.68 16.12
CA ILE A 26 4.32 2.60 16.07
C ILE A 26 4.80 2.65 14.63
N GLU A 27 4.57 3.80 13.99
CA GLU A 27 5.06 4.06 12.64
C GLU A 27 6.34 4.89 12.71
N SER A 28 7.43 4.34 12.17
CA SER A 28 8.66 5.10 11.96
C SER A 28 8.57 5.86 10.63
N GLY A 29 8.88 7.17 10.66
CA GLY A 29 8.88 8.02 9.46
C GLY A 29 9.89 7.59 8.38
N ALA A 30 10.77 6.63 8.67
CA ALA A 30 11.81 6.17 7.74
C ALA A 30 11.29 5.27 6.61
N ARG A 31 10.10 4.65 6.74
CA ARG A 31 9.58 3.71 5.73
C ARG A 31 8.12 3.96 5.42
N GLU A 32 7.88 4.53 4.25
CA GLU A 32 6.54 4.69 3.70
C GLU A 32 5.90 3.31 3.43
N GLN A 33 4.75 3.05 4.05
CA GLN A 33 3.96 1.84 3.79
C GLN A 33 3.19 2.00 2.49
N LYS A 34 3.61 1.26 1.44
CA LYS A 34 2.95 1.28 0.13
C LYS A 34 1.93 0.15 -0.08
N LYS A 35 1.84 -0.77 0.89
CA LYS A 35 0.94 -1.92 0.82
C LYS A 35 -0.51 -1.45 0.87
N ALA A 36 -1.36 -2.03 0.04
CA ALA A 36 -2.79 -1.71 -0.07
C ALA A 36 -3.13 -0.30 -0.58
N ASN A 37 -2.14 0.48 -1.02
CA ASN A 37 -2.40 1.74 -1.71
C ASN A 37 -3.08 1.50 -3.06
N ILE A 38 -3.93 2.44 -3.47
CA ILE A 38 -4.66 2.40 -4.74
C ILE A 38 -4.13 3.51 -5.62
N TYR A 39 -3.76 3.15 -6.85
CA TYR A 39 -3.18 4.05 -7.84
C TYR A 39 -3.96 4.00 -9.15
N LYS A 40 -3.95 5.11 -9.90
CA LYS A 40 -4.31 5.11 -11.31
C LYS A 40 -3.03 4.88 -12.13
N GLY A 41 -2.85 3.66 -12.60
CA GLY A 41 -1.67 3.28 -13.40
C GLY A 41 -1.93 3.28 -14.90
N ARG A 42 -0.84 3.27 -15.68
CA ARG A 42 -0.84 3.09 -17.14
C ARG A 42 -0.18 1.75 -17.48
N ILE A 43 -0.80 0.94 -18.33
CA ILE A 43 -0.16 -0.27 -18.86
C ILE A 43 1.02 0.14 -19.73
N THR A 44 2.21 -0.36 -19.40
CA THR A 44 3.44 -0.07 -20.14
C THR A 44 3.83 -1.19 -21.08
N ARG A 45 3.57 -2.45 -20.69
CA ARG A 45 3.91 -3.64 -21.47
C ARG A 45 2.93 -4.78 -21.19
N ILE A 46 2.59 -5.53 -22.22
CA ILE A 46 1.80 -6.77 -22.08
C ILE A 46 2.74 -7.93 -22.40
N GLU A 47 2.75 -8.96 -21.55
CA GLU A 47 3.61 -10.13 -21.67
C GLU A 47 2.77 -11.42 -21.68
N PRO A 48 2.39 -11.91 -22.88
CA PRO A 48 1.60 -13.12 -23.02
C PRO A 48 2.28 -14.35 -22.40
N SER A 49 3.61 -14.45 -22.52
CA SER A 49 4.40 -15.55 -21.95
C SER A 49 4.29 -15.66 -20.43
N LEU A 50 3.99 -14.55 -19.74
CA LEU A 50 3.82 -14.50 -18.29
C LEU A 50 2.33 -14.45 -17.89
N GLU A 51 1.42 -14.44 -18.86
CA GLU A 51 0.00 -14.14 -18.65
C GLU A 51 -0.20 -12.89 -17.77
N ALA A 52 0.51 -11.80 -18.09
CA ALA A 52 0.55 -10.61 -17.24
C ALA A 52 0.77 -9.31 -18.02
N ALA A 53 0.55 -8.19 -17.34
CA ALA A 53 0.88 -6.86 -17.81
C ALA A 53 1.75 -6.11 -16.78
N PHE A 54 2.62 -5.24 -17.26
CA PHE A 54 3.36 -4.31 -16.43
C PHE A 54 2.66 -2.95 -16.40
N VAL A 55 2.57 -2.37 -15.20
CA VAL A 55 1.84 -1.13 -14.94
C VAL A 55 2.80 -0.08 -14.39
N ASP A 56 2.88 1.08 -15.03
CA ASP A 56 3.46 2.26 -14.41
C ASP A 56 2.42 2.90 -13.50
N PHE A 57 2.70 2.89 -12.20
CA PHE A 57 1.87 3.50 -11.15
C PHE A 57 2.60 4.67 -10.45
N GLY A 58 3.64 5.23 -11.06
CA GLY A 58 4.42 6.34 -10.53
C GLY A 58 5.58 5.93 -9.60
N SER A 59 6.07 4.70 -9.71
CA SER A 59 7.25 4.22 -8.97
C SER A 59 8.41 3.93 -9.91
N GLU A 60 9.65 3.88 -9.40
CA GLU A 60 10.83 3.58 -10.22
C GLU A 60 10.74 2.23 -10.96
N ARG A 61 9.98 1.27 -10.41
CA ARG A 61 9.75 -0.04 -11.02
C ARG A 61 8.30 -0.19 -11.38
N HIS A 62 8.04 -0.71 -12.58
CA HIS A 62 6.69 -1.05 -12.97
C HIS A 62 6.13 -2.18 -12.10
N GLY A 63 4.85 -2.07 -11.78
CA GLY A 63 4.09 -3.08 -11.07
C GLY A 63 3.79 -4.25 -11.99
N PHE A 64 3.67 -5.44 -11.40
CA PHE A 64 3.30 -6.65 -12.09
C PHE A 64 1.81 -6.93 -11.83
N LEU A 65 1.02 -7.02 -12.90
CA LEU A 65 -0.42 -7.29 -12.86
C LEU A 65 -0.71 -8.62 -13.58
N PRO A 66 -0.93 -9.73 -12.86
CA PRO A 66 -1.32 -11.01 -13.45
C PRO A 66 -2.69 -10.91 -14.11
N LEU A 67 -2.90 -11.64 -15.21
CA LEU A 67 -4.19 -11.70 -15.92
C LEU A 67 -5.35 -12.13 -15.02
N LYS A 68 -5.10 -13.03 -14.07
CA LYS A 68 -6.08 -13.55 -13.11
C LYS A 68 -6.62 -12.49 -12.14
N GLU A 69 -5.88 -11.39 -11.95
CA GLU A 69 -6.23 -10.28 -11.05
C GLU A 69 -6.92 -9.12 -11.79
N ILE A 70 -7.21 -9.28 -13.08
CA ILE A 70 -7.89 -8.25 -13.88
C ILE A 70 -9.41 -8.44 -13.78
N SER A 71 -10.12 -7.40 -13.34
CA SER A 71 -11.59 -7.39 -13.31
C SER A 71 -12.18 -7.55 -14.71
N ARG A 72 -13.28 -8.30 -14.82
CA ARG A 72 -13.98 -8.58 -16.09
C ARG A 72 -14.41 -7.32 -16.84
N GLU A 73 -14.60 -6.21 -16.13
CA GLU A 73 -15.00 -4.94 -16.73
C GLU A 73 -13.97 -4.35 -17.69
N TYR A 74 -12.69 -4.73 -17.56
CA TYR A 74 -11.58 -4.25 -18.39
C TYR A 74 -11.35 -5.09 -19.66
N PHE A 75 -12.12 -6.16 -19.87
CA PHE A 75 -12.04 -7.03 -21.07
C PHE A 75 -13.10 -6.71 -22.13
N LYS A 76 -13.74 -5.54 -22.05
CA LYS A 76 -14.78 -5.12 -23.00
C LYS A 76 -14.20 -4.70 -24.34
#